data_AF-A0A4S8RXH5-F1
#
_entry.id   AF-A0A4S8RXH5-F1
#
_cell.length_a   1.000
_cell.length_b   1.000
_cell.length_c   1.000
_cell.angle_alpha   90.00
_cell.angle_beta   90.00
_cell.angle_gamma   90.00
#
_symmetry.space_group_name_H-M   'P 1'
#
loop_
_entity.id
_entity.type
_entity.pdbx_description
1 polymer ?
#
loop_
_entity_poly.entity_id
_entity_poly.type
_entity_poly.pdbx_seq_one_letter_code
_entity_poly.pdbx_strand_id
1 'polypeptide(L)'
;MNQLDPGVHTIRVDAEGSLVSTSSNPEEDPEYAIFYPSLHDAPSLQGYPTIEMSKLVELDRFGPGVDLASYKDEDGIVKKVVFKSAPIMQFRGRRWWEINMLHSLPRHPNLVPLDRIVVDNMTSQHILGLTVPYISAHTIHDDREQIFKLDWLHQLTSVVDFLNLELRVAHQDIAPRNIICLEQASEGHQLQLFDFDRASSIGQLGWAEELNDIKGVIFTLYEIITLDDSYQRLPPSERNLEVVMNLENWPQRRILDVEVPILRNHLEEWVRRRKDTAPPIQEATSPSRVPKMPEPRPVVDDIDENGTPVYVSLPRTQRHLARKYGNYVISWERPPSVTNPSN
;
A
#
# COMPACT_ATOMS: atom_id res chain seq x y z
N MET A 1 -24.32 -23.96 16.71
CA MET A 1 -25.06 -22.67 16.76
C MET A 1 -24.02 -21.60 17.05
N ASN A 2 -23.25 -21.15 16.05
CA ASN A 2 -22.06 -20.33 16.29
C ASN A 2 -22.04 -19.07 15.43
N GLN A 3 -23.20 -18.48 15.15
CA GLN A 3 -23.27 -17.21 14.43
C GLN A 3 -24.22 -16.29 15.17
N LEU A 4 -23.64 -15.20 15.68
CA LEU A 4 -24.39 -14.04 16.14
C LEU A 4 -25.03 -13.37 14.92
N ASP A 5 -26.17 -12.73 15.12
CA ASP A 5 -26.76 -11.90 14.08
C ASP A 5 -25.78 -10.77 13.69
N PRO A 6 -25.57 -10.46 12.40
CA PRO A 6 -24.66 -9.40 11.95
C PRO A 6 -24.95 -8.02 12.55
N GLY A 7 -26.18 -7.78 13.02
CA GLY A 7 -26.58 -6.55 13.71
C GLY A 7 -26.27 -6.52 15.20
N VAL A 8 -25.63 -7.54 15.78
CA VAL A 8 -25.22 -7.52 17.19
C VAL A 8 -23.99 -6.61 17.37
N HIS A 9 -24.13 -5.59 18.20
CA HIS A 9 -23.08 -4.63 18.54
C HIS A 9 -22.36 -4.97 19.86
N THR A 10 -23.09 -5.52 20.83
CA THR A 10 -22.55 -5.86 22.16
C THR A 10 -22.91 -7.28 22.53
N ILE A 11 -21.94 -8.00 23.11
CA ILE A 11 -22.16 -9.29 23.78
C ILE A 11 -21.84 -9.17 25.26
N ARG A 12 -22.58 -9.87 26.11
CA ARG A 12 -22.27 -10.05 27.52
C ARG A 12 -22.01 -11.52 27.79
N VAL A 13 -20.92 -11.82 28.46
CA VAL A 13 -20.52 -13.17 28.86
C VAL A 13 -20.42 -13.28 30.38
N ASP A 14 -20.65 -14.47 30.93
CA ASP A 14 -20.46 -14.75 32.36
C ASP A 14 -18.99 -15.03 32.70
N ALA A 15 -18.71 -15.37 33.97
CA ALA A 15 -17.36 -15.63 34.47
C ALA A 15 -16.73 -16.88 33.83
N GLU A 16 -17.55 -17.80 33.35
CA GLU A 16 -17.17 -19.03 32.68
C GLU A 16 -17.01 -18.82 31.16
N GLY A 17 -17.30 -17.62 30.65
CA GLY A 17 -17.18 -17.26 29.23
C GLY A 17 -18.39 -17.66 28.38
N SER A 18 -19.52 -18.04 29.00
CA SER A 18 -20.75 -18.37 28.29
C SER A 18 -21.51 -17.10 27.90
N LEU A 19 -22.12 -17.10 26.71
CA LEU A 19 -22.93 -15.98 26.23
C LEU A 19 -24.20 -15.82 27.08
N VAL A 20 -24.35 -14.67 27.73
CA VAL A 20 -25.50 -14.30 28.58
C VAL A 20 -26.54 -13.52 27.78
N SER A 21 -26.10 -12.54 26.97
CA SER A 21 -27.00 -11.71 26.16
C SER A 21 -26.27 -11.03 25.00
N THR A 22 -27.05 -10.55 24.04
CA THR A 22 -26.62 -9.79 22.87
C THR A 22 -27.46 -8.52 22.76
N SER A 23 -26.89 -7.45 22.23
CA SER A 23 -27.61 -6.20 21.95
C SER A 23 -27.31 -5.73 20.53
N SER A 24 -28.37 -5.28 19.85
CA SER A 24 -28.35 -4.65 18.53
C SER A 24 -28.75 -3.18 18.61
N ASN A 25 -28.64 -2.57 19.80
CA ASN A 25 -28.91 -1.15 19.99
C ASN A 25 -27.91 -0.33 19.15
N PRO A 26 -28.36 0.51 18.20
CA PRO A 26 -27.45 1.32 17.39
C PRO A 26 -26.55 2.22 18.23
N GLU A 27 -27.02 2.74 19.37
CA GLU A 27 -26.21 3.59 20.27
C GLU A 27 -25.01 2.84 20.88
N GLU A 28 -25.02 1.50 20.84
CA GLU A 28 -23.92 0.65 21.28
C GLU A 28 -22.98 0.26 20.13
N ASP A 29 -23.23 0.71 18.91
CA ASP A 29 -22.37 0.46 17.74
C ASP A 29 -20.99 1.13 17.96
N PRO A 30 -19.92 0.34 18.14
CA PRO A 30 -18.59 0.89 18.45
C PRO A 30 -17.88 1.45 17.22
N GLU A 31 -18.45 1.24 16.02
CA GLU A 31 -17.80 1.57 14.77
C GLU A 31 -17.91 3.06 14.42
N TYR A 32 -16.96 3.51 13.61
CA TYR A 32 -16.92 4.87 13.09
C TYR A 32 -17.31 4.90 11.60
N ALA A 33 -18.08 5.90 11.20
CA ALA A 33 -18.20 6.30 9.81
C ALA A 33 -16.99 7.15 9.43
N ILE A 34 -16.22 6.68 8.45
CA ILE A 34 -14.99 7.34 7.98
C ILE A 34 -15.33 8.28 6.82
N PHE A 35 -14.70 9.44 6.80
CA PHE A 35 -14.77 10.34 5.65
C PHE A 35 -13.87 9.85 4.50
N TYR A 36 -14.46 9.78 3.30
CA TYR A 36 -13.76 9.48 2.05
C TYR A 36 -13.93 10.65 1.07
N PRO A 37 -12.84 11.24 0.54
CA PRO A 37 -12.94 12.23 -0.51
C PRO A 37 -13.67 11.68 -1.73
N SER A 38 -14.47 12.50 -2.40
CA SER A 38 -15.06 12.13 -3.70
C SER A 38 -14.09 12.45 -4.84
N LEU A 39 -14.27 11.82 -6.01
CA LEU A 39 -13.54 12.21 -7.22
C LEU A 39 -13.79 13.67 -7.64
N HIS A 40 -14.96 14.22 -7.29
CA HIS A 40 -15.24 15.64 -7.49
C HIS A 40 -14.26 16.52 -6.69
N ASP A 41 -13.91 16.10 -5.48
CA ASP A 41 -12.97 16.82 -4.61
C ASP A 41 -11.49 16.50 -4.95
N ALA A 42 -11.25 15.64 -5.94
CA ALA A 42 -9.93 15.20 -6.38
C ALA A 42 -9.68 15.49 -7.88
N PRO A 43 -9.54 16.77 -8.30
CA PRO A 43 -9.40 17.11 -9.73
C PRO A 43 -8.25 16.40 -10.45
N SER A 44 -7.15 16.10 -9.74
CA SER A 44 -6.00 15.37 -10.31
C SER A 44 -6.34 13.95 -10.75
N LEU A 45 -7.38 13.34 -10.18
CA LEU A 45 -7.79 11.97 -10.45
C LEU A 45 -8.99 11.88 -11.40
N GLN A 46 -9.53 13.02 -11.84
CA GLN A 46 -10.67 13.05 -12.75
C GLN A 46 -10.30 12.45 -14.11
N GLY A 47 -11.19 11.62 -14.63
CA GLY A 47 -10.99 10.93 -15.92
C GLY A 47 -10.06 9.71 -15.85
N TYR A 48 -9.44 9.41 -14.70
CA TYR A 48 -8.74 8.15 -14.53
C TYR A 48 -9.72 6.97 -14.47
N PRO A 49 -9.37 5.76 -14.96
CA PRO A 49 -10.23 4.59 -14.84
C PRO A 49 -10.70 4.31 -13.41
N THR A 50 -12.01 4.11 -13.26
CA THR A 50 -12.67 3.83 -11.98
C THR A 50 -13.39 2.50 -12.01
N ILE A 51 -13.68 1.97 -10.83
CA ILE A 51 -14.55 0.81 -10.64
C ILE A 51 -15.35 0.94 -9.35
N GLU A 52 -16.61 0.55 -9.39
CA GLU A 52 -17.45 0.47 -8.19
C GLU A 52 -17.02 -0.73 -7.34
N MET A 53 -16.93 -0.54 -6.03
CA MET A 53 -16.57 -1.60 -5.08
C MET A 53 -17.48 -2.82 -5.22
N SER A 54 -18.77 -2.62 -5.53
CA SER A 54 -19.74 -3.70 -5.76
C SER A 54 -19.43 -4.59 -6.97
N LYS A 55 -18.56 -4.15 -7.89
CA LYS A 55 -18.11 -4.93 -9.05
C LYS A 55 -16.86 -5.77 -8.75
N LEU A 56 -16.22 -5.56 -7.60
CA LEU A 56 -15.10 -6.37 -7.15
C LEU A 56 -15.63 -7.64 -6.46
N VAL A 57 -15.10 -8.79 -6.87
CA VAL A 57 -15.34 -10.08 -6.22
C VAL A 57 -14.11 -10.43 -5.42
N GLU A 58 -14.24 -10.45 -4.08
CA GLU A 58 -13.18 -10.91 -3.16
C GLU A 58 -12.86 -12.39 -3.46
N LEU A 59 -11.58 -12.68 -3.68
CA LEU A 59 -11.06 -14.03 -3.93
C LEU A 59 -10.25 -14.54 -2.73
N ASP A 60 -9.50 -13.65 -2.07
CA ASP A 60 -8.70 -13.96 -0.88
C ASP A 60 -8.39 -12.68 -0.08
N ARG A 61 -7.92 -12.82 1.17
CA ARG A 61 -7.56 -11.71 2.07
C ARG A 61 -6.10 -11.81 2.47
N PHE A 62 -5.26 -10.92 1.93
CA PHE A 62 -3.83 -10.90 2.24
C PHE A 62 -3.52 -10.19 3.56
N GLY A 63 -4.37 -9.26 3.97
CA GLY A 63 -4.21 -8.56 5.24
C GLY A 63 -5.25 -7.46 5.46
N PRO A 64 -5.10 -6.67 6.53
CA PRO A 64 -5.99 -5.55 6.80
C PRO A 64 -6.05 -4.58 5.62
N GLY A 65 -7.23 -4.47 4.99
CA GLY A 65 -7.47 -3.59 3.85
C GLY A 65 -6.69 -3.94 2.59
N VAL A 66 -6.21 -5.19 2.46
CA VAL A 66 -5.53 -5.70 1.26
C VAL A 66 -6.13 -7.05 0.91
N ASP A 67 -6.86 -7.09 -0.19
CA ASP A 67 -7.60 -8.27 -0.64
C ASP A 67 -7.19 -8.64 -2.08
N LEU A 68 -7.12 -9.93 -2.37
CA LEU A 68 -7.12 -10.39 -3.75
C LEU A 68 -8.55 -10.32 -4.27
N ALA A 69 -8.77 -9.66 -5.39
CA ALA A 69 -10.07 -9.49 -5.99
C ALA A 69 -10.04 -9.78 -7.48
N SER A 70 -11.23 -9.88 -8.07
CA SER A 70 -11.40 -9.89 -9.51
C SER A 70 -12.55 -9.00 -9.96
N TYR A 71 -12.50 -8.55 -11.20
CA TYR A 71 -13.62 -7.89 -11.86
C TYR A 71 -13.64 -8.25 -13.35
N LYS A 72 -14.76 -7.98 -14.02
CA LYS A 72 -14.85 -8.03 -15.48
C LYS A 72 -14.64 -6.64 -16.04
N ASP A 73 -13.67 -6.48 -16.94
CA ASP A 73 -13.42 -5.22 -17.63
C ASP A 73 -14.52 -4.91 -18.67
N GLU A 74 -14.34 -3.81 -19.38
CA GLU A 74 -15.28 -3.32 -20.40
C GLU A 74 -15.50 -4.33 -21.54
N ASP A 75 -14.52 -5.20 -21.81
CA ASP A 75 -14.58 -6.26 -22.82
C ASP A 75 -15.11 -7.59 -22.24
N GLY A 76 -15.48 -7.61 -20.95
CA GLY A 76 -15.96 -8.78 -20.24
C GLY A 76 -14.86 -9.76 -19.80
N ILE A 77 -13.59 -9.36 -19.94
CA ILE A 77 -12.44 -10.17 -19.55
C ILE A 77 -12.28 -10.09 -18.03
N VAL A 78 -12.14 -11.25 -17.39
CA VAL A 78 -11.89 -11.32 -15.95
C VAL A 78 -10.44 -10.91 -15.65
N LYS A 79 -10.28 -9.83 -14.90
CA LYS A 79 -9.00 -9.35 -14.37
C LYS A 79 -8.87 -9.75 -12.91
N LYS A 80 -7.70 -10.24 -12.51
CA LYS A 80 -7.32 -10.40 -11.10
C LYS A 80 -6.49 -9.19 -10.67
N VAL A 81 -6.81 -8.67 -9.49
CA VAL A 81 -6.19 -7.46 -8.93
C VAL A 81 -5.99 -7.57 -7.44
N VAL A 82 -5.03 -6.83 -6.92
CA VAL A 82 -4.93 -6.59 -5.48
C VAL A 82 -5.71 -5.31 -5.18
N PHE A 83 -6.79 -5.45 -4.41
CA PHE A 83 -7.57 -4.32 -3.90
C PHE A 83 -6.98 -3.84 -2.58
N LYS A 84 -6.47 -2.61 -2.60
CA LYS A 84 -5.91 -1.88 -1.47
C LYS A 84 -6.95 -0.86 -0.99
N SER A 85 -7.71 -1.21 0.04
CA SER A 85 -8.82 -0.42 0.59
C SER A 85 -8.43 0.39 1.84
N ALA A 86 -9.24 1.39 2.21
CA ALA A 86 -9.09 2.18 3.46
C ALA A 86 -10.25 1.96 4.44
N PRO A 87 -10.53 0.72 4.91
CA PRO A 87 -11.66 0.45 5.79
C PRO A 87 -11.47 1.01 7.20
N ILE A 88 -10.23 1.34 7.57
CA ILE A 88 -9.89 1.95 8.87
C ILE A 88 -9.27 3.33 8.67
N MET A 89 -9.55 4.19 9.64
CA MET A 89 -9.18 5.60 9.66
C MET A 89 -7.67 5.85 9.44
N GLN A 90 -6.83 4.95 9.93
CA GLN A 90 -5.36 5.02 9.84
C GLN A 90 -4.83 4.80 8.43
N PHE A 91 -5.60 4.14 7.55
CA PHE A 91 -5.19 3.83 6.18
C PHE A 91 -5.59 4.89 5.17
N ARG A 92 -6.56 5.77 5.48
CA ARG A 92 -7.09 6.76 4.53
C ARG A 92 -6.00 7.64 3.92
N GLY A 93 -5.10 8.15 4.76
CA GLY A 93 -4.01 9.01 4.33
C GLY A 93 -3.01 8.28 3.44
N ARG A 94 -2.67 7.03 3.79
CA ARG A 94 -1.76 6.20 2.99
C ARG A 94 -2.36 5.82 1.64
N ARG A 95 -3.64 5.45 1.59
CA ARG A 95 -4.32 5.14 0.31
C ARG A 95 -4.42 6.35 -0.59
N TRP A 96 -4.80 7.51 -0.03
CA TRP A 96 -4.78 8.77 -0.78
C TRP A 96 -3.39 9.06 -1.36
N TRP A 97 -2.36 8.85 -0.55
CA TRP A 97 -0.97 9.06 -0.94
C TRP A 97 -0.55 8.12 -2.07
N GLU A 98 -0.77 6.81 -1.90
CA GLU A 98 -0.41 5.77 -2.86
C GLU A 98 -1.14 5.95 -4.21
N ILE A 99 -2.44 6.26 -4.20
CA ILE A 99 -3.23 6.55 -5.41
C ILE A 99 -2.58 7.67 -6.21
N ASN A 100 -2.34 8.81 -5.56
CA ASN A 100 -1.82 9.99 -6.26
C ASN A 100 -0.36 9.80 -6.67
N MET A 101 0.44 9.08 -5.87
CA MET A 101 1.81 8.75 -6.24
C MET A 101 1.83 7.90 -7.50
N LEU A 102 1.17 6.74 -7.50
CA LEU A 102 1.12 5.85 -8.66
C LEU A 102 0.49 6.51 -9.89
N HIS A 103 -0.55 7.32 -9.70
CA HIS A 103 -1.15 8.10 -10.79
C HIS A 103 -0.14 9.08 -11.42
N SER A 104 0.77 9.66 -10.62
CA SER A 104 1.78 10.61 -11.11
C SER A 104 2.99 9.96 -11.80
N LEU A 105 3.15 8.64 -11.66
CA LEU A 105 4.28 7.92 -12.25
C LEU A 105 3.97 7.55 -13.70
N PRO A 106 4.94 7.73 -14.62
CA PRO A 106 4.82 7.20 -15.97
C PRO A 106 4.80 5.66 -15.93
N ARG A 107 4.23 5.04 -16.96
CA ARG A 107 4.33 3.58 -17.13
C ARG A 107 5.80 3.19 -17.29
N HIS A 108 6.21 2.18 -16.55
CA HIS A 108 7.56 1.63 -16.59
C HIS A 108 7.48 0.11 -16.42
N PRO A 109 8.22 -0.70 -17.20
CA PRO A 109 8.14 -2.15 -17.10
C PRO A 109 8.44 -2.64 -15.68
N ASN A 110 9.45 -2.07 -15.02
CA ASN A 110 9.82 -2.52 -13.67
C ASN A 110 8.95 -1.96 -12.53
N LEU A 111 7.84 -1.28 -12.82
CA LEU A 111 6.93 -0.74 -11.81
C LEU A 111 5.54 -1.34 -11.97
N VAL A 112 4.92 -1.74 -10.85
CA VAL A 112 3.51 -2.14 -10.86
C VAL A 112 2.63 -0.89 -10.96
N PRO A 113 1.81 -0.74 -12.02
CA PRO A 113 1.02 0.47 -12.21
C PRO A 113 -0.24 0.47 -11.35
N LEU A 114 -0.83 1.66 -11.19
CA LEU A 114 -2.23 1.80 -10.79
C LEU A 114 -3.13 1.17 -11.88
N ASP A 115 -4.08 0.33 -11.47
CA ASP A 115 -5.10 -0.25 -12.36
C ASP A 115 -6.35 0.65 -12.38
N ARG A 116 -7.08 0.69 -11.26
CA ARG A 116 -8.29 1.51 -11.12
C ARG A 116 -8.41 2.15 -9.74
N ILE A 117 -9.07 3.30 -9.71
CA ILE A 117 -9.55 3.90 -8.47
C ILE A 117 -10.87 3.22 -8.09
N VAL A 118 -10.96 2.73 -6.86
CA VAL A 118 -12.17 2.08 -6.37
C VAL A 118 -13.06 3.13 -5.71
N VAL A 119 -14.30 3.22 -6.18
CA VAL A 119 -15.33 4.11 -5.64
C VAL A 119 -16.48 3.32 -5.03
N ASP A 120 -17.25 3.95 -4.15
CA ASP A 120 -18.45 3.35 -3.56
C ASP A 120 -19.52 3.01 -4.61
N ASN A 121 -19.88 3.98 -5.44
CA ASN A 121 -20.78 3.85 -6.58
C ASN A 121 -20.54 4.99 -7.59
N MET A 122 -21.11 4.88 -8.79
CA MET A 122 -20.90 5.90 -9.84
C MET A 122 -21.56 7.26 -9.56
N THR A 123 -22.47 7.37 -8.60
CA THR A 123 -23.21 8.61 -8.28
C THR A 123 -22.43 9.48 -7.31
N SER A 124 -22.05 8.95 -6.15
CA SER A 124 -21.31 9.69 -5.10
C SER A 124 -19.80 9.68 -5.30
N GLN A 125 -19.26 8.62 -5.90
CA GLN A 125 -17.85 8.49 -6.28
C GLN A 125 -16.86 8.76 -5.13
N HIS A 126 -17.21 8.33 -3.91
CA HIS A 126 -16.31 8.36 -2.77
C HIS A 126 -15.17 7.37 -2.98
N ILE A 127 -13.92 7.84 -2.89
CA ILE A 127 -12.71 7.07 -3.15
C ILE A 127 -12.44 6.15 -1.96
N LEU A 128 -12.61 4.84 -2.16
CA LEU A 128 -12.46 3.82 -1.13
C LEU A 128 -11.08 3.17 -1.12
N GLY A 129 -10.34 3.28 -2.23
CA GLY A 129 -9.01 2.70 -2.38
C GLY A 129 -8.57 2.61 -3.83
N LEU A 130 -7.63 1.69 -4.09
CA LEU A 130 -7.08 1.41 -5.41
C LEU A 130 -6.99 -0.07 -5.70
N THR A 131 -6.94 -0.39 -6.98
CA THR A 131 -6.51 -1.70 -7.46
C THR A 131 -5.17 -1.58 -8.16
N VAL A 132 -4.33 -2.61 -8.01
CA VAL A 132 -3.13 -2.83 -8.81
C VAL A 132 -3.21 -4.22 -9.44
N PRO A 133 -2.56 -4.46 -10.59
CA PRO A 133 -2.56 -5.79 -11.21
C PRO A 133 -2.08 -6.87 -10.24
N TYR A 134 -2.80 -7.98 -10.15
CA TYR A 134 -2.31 -9.14 -9.40
C TYR A 134 -1.25 -9.87 -10.20
N ILE A 135 -0.09 -10.05 -9.59
CA ILE A 135 1.02 -10.83 -10.14
C ILE A 135 1.02 -12.17 -9.39
N SER A 136 0.89 -13.27 -10.12
CA SER A 136 0.78 -14.61 -9.52
C SER A 136 2.11 -15.15 -8.98
N ALA A 137 3.24 -14.52 -9.33
CA ALA A 137 4.53 -14.89 -8.79
C ALA A 137 4.69 -14.36 -7.36
N HIS A 138 5.37 -15.15 -6.53
CA HIS A 138 5.71 -14.75 -5.17
C HIS A 138 6.76 -13.63 -5.17
N THR A 139 6.84 -12.91 -4.06
CA THR A 139 7.93 -11.97 -3.84
C THR A 139 9.24 -12.73 -3.69
N ILE A 140 10.37 -12.08 -3.96
CA ILE A 140 11.68 -12.70 -3.74
C ILE A 140 11.94 -12.98 -2.25
N HIS A 141 11.21 -12.33 -1.34
CA HIS A 141 11.22 -12.65 0.09
C HIS A 141 10.56 -14.01 0.39
N ASP A 142 9.38 -14.24 -0.20
CA ASP A 142 8.57 -15.43 0.06
C ASP A 142 9.12 -16.66 -0.68
N ASP A 143 9.59 -16.48 -1.92
CA ASP A 143 10.25 -17.54 -2.68
C ASP A 143 11.75 -17.54 -2.38
N ARG A 144 12.13 -18.35 -1.39
CA ARG A 144 13.53 -18.53 -0.97
C ARG A 144 14.35 -19.41 -1.93
N GLU A 145 13.68 -20.17 -2.80
CA GLU A 145 14.32 -21.09 -3.75
C GLU A 145 14.62 -20.42 -5.09
N GLN A 146 13.91 -19.33 -5.42
CA GLN A 146 14.16 -18.54 -6.61
C GLN A 146 15.62 -18.12 -6.72
N ILE A 147 16.22 -18.45 -7.87
CA ILE A 147 17.56 -18.02 -8.27
C ILE A 147 17.54 -16.50 -8.45
N PHE A 148 18.38 -15.79 -7.70
CA PHE A 148 18.54 -14.36 -7.91
C PHE A 148 19.65 -14.09 -8.92
N LYS A 149 19.32 -13.30 -9.95
CA LYS A 149 20.18 -13.03 -11.10
C LYS A 149 20.85 -11.68 -11.02
N LEU A 150 22.06 -11.56 -11.57
CA LEU A 150 22.73 -10.26 -11.72
C LEU A 150 21.86 -9.26 -12.49
N ASP A 151 21.15 -9.73 -13.52
CA ASP A 151 20.22 -8.90 -14.29
C ASP A 151 19.09 -8.31 -13.44
N TRP A 152 18.64 -9.00 -12.40
CA TRP A 152 17.65 -8.44 -11.46
C TRP A 152 18.23 -7.27 -10.67
N LEU A 153 19.48 -7.36 -10.26
CA LEU A 153 20.16 -6.25 -9.61
C LEU A 153 20.37 -5.08 -10.58
N HIS A 154 20.69 -5.34 -11.86
CA HIS A 154 20.74 -4.30 -12.88
C HIS A 154 19.38 -3.60 -13.05
N GLN A 155 18.29 -4.35 -13.17
CA GLN A 155 16.94 -3.78 -13.29
C GLN A 155 16.54 -2.99 -12.03
N LEU A 156 16.84 -3.50 -10.83
CA LEU A 156 16.56 -2.80 -9.56
C LEU A 156 17.32 -1.48 -9.47
N THR A 157 18.62 -1.48 -9.71
CA THR A 157 19.43 -0.25 -9.66
C THR A 157 19.03 0.75 -10.73
N SER A 158 18.67 0.29 -11.93
CA SER A 158 18.15 1.13 -13.01
C SER A 158 16.80 1.79 -12.67
N VAL A 159 15.84 1.03 -12.14
CA VAL A 159 14.52 1.60 -11.78
C VAL A 159 14.61 2.55 -10.59
N VAL A 160 15.53 2.30 -9.64
CA VAL A 160 15.80 3.24 -8.54
C VAL A 160 16.46 4.52 -9.06
N ASP A 161 17.39 4.44 -10.01
CA ASP A 161 17.96 5.62 -10.66
C ASP A 161 16.91 6.42 -11.42
N PHE A 162 16.05 5.75 -12.19
CA PHE A 162 14.91 6.37 -12.86
C PHE A 162 14.01 7.14 -11.89
N LEU A 163 13.58 6.49 -10.78
CA LEU A 163 12.77 7.14 -9.76
C LEU A 163 13.49 8.34 -9.13
N ASN A 164 14.72 8.14 -8.65
CA ASN A 164 15.43 9.15 -7.85
C ASN A 164 15.97 10.32 -8.68
N LEU A 165 16.56 10.05 -9.84
CA LEU A 165 17.28 11.03 -10.65
C LEU A 165 16.36 11.72 -11.64
N GLU A 166 15.54 10.95 -12.37
CA GLU A 166 14.67 11.50 -13.40
C GLU A 166 13.35 12.02 -12.82
N LEU A 167 12.70 11.23 -11.97
CA LEU A 167 11.39 11.60 -11.42
C LEU A 167 11.47 12.37 -10.10
N ARG A 168 12.64 12.38 -9.45
CA ARG A 168 12.85 12.95 -8.11
C ARG A 168 11.92 12.34 -7.07
N VAL A 169 11.69 11.03 -7.16
CA VAL A 169 10.87 10.22 -6.25
C VAL A 169 11.76 9.21 -5.54
N ALA A 170 11.61 9.10 -4.23
CA ALA A 170 12.15 8.01 -3.44
C ALA A 170 11.01 7.03 -3.09
N HIS A 171 11.26 5.72 -3.20
CA HIS A 171 10.31 4.69 -2.81
C HIS A 171 10.21 4.55 -1.29
N GLN A 172 11.32 4.71 -0.58
CA GLN A 172 11.45 4.65 0.89
C GLN A 172 11.12 3.30 1.55
N ASP A 173 10.91 2.26 0.75
CA ASP A 173 10.71 0.89 1.21
C ASP A 173 11.19 -0.15 0.20
N ILE A 174 12.36 0.08 -0.39
CA ILE A 174 13.03 -0.93 -1.22
C ILE A 174 13.43 -2.09 -0.30
N ALA A 175 12.75 -3.23 -0.46
CA ALA A 175 12.94 -4.44 0.32
C ALA A 175 12.56 -5.69 -0.49
N PRO A 176 13.07 -6.88 -0.15
CA PRO A 176 12.73 -8.13 -0.85
C PRO A 176 11.23 -8.42 -0.93
N ARG A 177 10.46 -8.05 0.10
CA ARG A 177 9.00 -8.22 0.14
C ARG A 177 8.24 -7.36 -0.87
N ASN A 178 8.89 -6.35 -1.46
CA ASN A 178 8.31 -5.41 -2.42
C ASN A 178 8.85 -5.66 -3.84
N ILE A 179 9.53 -6.78 -4.07
CA ILE A 179 10.15 -7.14 -5.35
C ILE A 179 9.65 -8.50 -5.81
N ILE A 180 9.20 -8.58 -7.05
CA ILE A 180 8.89 -9.83 -7.75
C ILE A 180 9.85 -9.97 -8.92
N CYS A 181 10.43 -11.15 -9.09
CA CYS A 181 11.29 -11.47 -10.24
C CYS A 181 10.53 -12.43 -11.17
N LEU A 182 10.15 -11.96 -12.35
CA LEU A 182 9.40 -12.74 -13.33
C LEU A 182 10.34 -13.36 -14.35
N GLU A 183 10.58 -14.66 -14.23
CA GLU A 183 11.40 -15.41 -15.20
C GLU A 183 10.80 -15.42 -16.62
N GLN A 184 9.47 -15.36 -16.72
CA GLN A 184 8.73 -15.36 -17.99
C GLN A 184 7.67 -14.25 -17.99
N ALA A 185 8.08 -13.03 -18.32
CA ALA A 185 7.18 -11.93 -18.68
C ALA A 185 7.08 -11.77 -20.20
N SER A 186 6.19 -10.91 -20.67
CA SER A 186 5.93 -10.69 -22.10
C SER A 186 7.16 -10.20 -22.88
N GLU A 187 8.09 -9.52 -22.22
CA GLU A 187 9.31 -8.95 -22.80
C GLU A 187 10.59 -9.66 -22.33
N GLY A 188 10.47 -10.89 -21.82
CA GLY A 188 11.58 -11.65 -21.26
C GLY A 188 11.52 -11.70 -19.74
N HIS A 189 12.69 -11.69 -19.09
CA HIS A 189 12.77 -11.75 -17.64
C HIS A 189 12.66 -10.31 -17.06
N GLN A 190 11.70 -10.08 -16.16
CA GLN A 190 11.36 -8.75 -15.64
C GLN A 190 11.27 -8.69 -14.11
N LEU A 191 11.97 -7.74 -13.49
CA LEU A 191 11.78 -7.37 -12.08
C LEU A 191 10.59 -6.41 -11.97
N GLN A 192 9.70 -6.59 -11.01
CA GLN A 192 8.64 -5.63 -10.69
C GLN A 192 8.74 -5.15 -9.26
N LEU A 193 8.81 -3.82 -9.10
CA LEU A 193 8.79 -3.10 -7.83
C LEU A 193 7.37 -2.58 -7.57
N PHE A 194 6.88 -2.78 -6.35
CA PHE A 194 5.53 -2.37 -5.94
C PHE A 194 5.50 -1.85 -4.50
N ASP A 195 4.33 -1.42 -4.06
CA ASP A 195 4.05 -0.87 -2.73
C ASP A 195 4.59 0.54 -2.48
N PHE A 196 4.00 1.51 -3.20
CA PHE A 196 4.37 2.93 -3.17
C PHE A 196 3.70 3.71 -2.03
N ASP A 197 3.22 3.03 -0.97
CA ASP A 197 2.49 3.67 0.13
C ASP A 197 3.37 4.59 1.01
N ARG A 198 4.70 4.41 0.93
CA ARG A 198 5.74 5.24 1.56
C ARG A 198 6.50 6.12 0.58
N ALA A 199 6.28 5.99 -0.72
CA ALA A 199 7.05 6.74 -1.69
C ALA A 199 6.79 8.24 -1.56
N SER A 200 7.81 9.09 -1.73
CA SER A 200 7.65 10.55 -1.68
C SER A 200 8.58 11.24 -2.66
N SER A 201 8.23 12.46 -3.08
CA SER A 201 9.17 13.29 -3.82
C SER A 201 10.35 13.65 -2.91
N ILE A 202 11.57 13.53 -3.43
CA ILE A 202 12.79 13.83 -2.68
C ILE A 202 12.78 15.30 -2.27
N GLY A 203 12.99 15.56 -0.97
CA GLY A 203 12.98 16.90 -0.39
C GLY A 203 11.59 17.48 -0.11
N GLN A 204 10.52 16.70 -0.21
CA GLN A 204 9.15 17.13 0.12
C GLN A 204 8.61 16.45 1.38
N LEU A 205 7.39 16.82 1.78
CA LEU A 205 6.69 16.21 2.91
C LEU A 205 6.61 14.67 2.74
N GLY A 206 6.91 13.94 3.82
CA GLY A 206 6.92 12.49 3.82
C GLY A 206 8.20 11.84 3.31
N TRP A 207 9.14 12.62 2.75
CA TRP A 207 10.50 12.14 2.46
C TRP A 207 11.38 12.17 3.71
N ALA A 208 12.15 11.10 3.90
CA ALA A 208 13.03 10.86 5.02
C ALA A 208 14.40 10.38 4.51
N GLU A 209 15.47 11.12 4.84
CA GLU A 209 16.84 10.80 4.41
C GLU A 209 17.32 9.46 4.99
N GLU A 210 16.85 9.10 6.19
CA GLU A 210 17.09 7.80 6.81
C GLU A 210 16.48 6.63 6.02
N LEU A 211 15.49 6.88 5.17
CA LEU A 211 14.83 5.92 4.30
C LEU A 211 15.26 6.04 2.83
N ASN A 212 16.40 6.68 2.52
CA ASN A 212 16.81 6.82 1.13
C ASN A 212 16.99 5.46 0.41
N ASP A 213 16.64 5.43 -0.88
CA ASP A 213 16.58 4.18 -1.64
C ASP A 213 17.95 3.52 -1.85
N ILE A 214 19.04 4.29 -1.80
CA ILE A 214 20.40 3.73 -1.90
C ILE A 214 20.66 2.80 -0.72
N LYS A 215 20.34 3.23 0.50
CA LYS A 215 20.38 2.36 1.69
C LYS A 215 19.44 1.17 1.51
N GLY A 216 18.23 1.40 1.01
CA GLY A 216 17.25 0.35 0.73
C GLY A 216 17.79 -0.76 -0.17
N VAL A 217 18.43 -0.40 -1.29
CA VAL A 217 19.04 -1.35 -2.24
C VAL A 217 20.18 -2.15 -1.59
N ILE A 218 21.05 -1.50 -0.80
CA ILE A 218 22.16 -2.18 -0.10
C ILE A 218 21.63 -3.26 0.84
N PHE A 219 20.69 -2.91 1.72
CA PHE A 219 20.10 -3.86 2.66
C PHE A 219 19.28 -4.94 1.93
N THR A 220 18.58 -4.58 0.85
CA THR A 220 17.82 -5.53 0.03
C THR A 220 18.72 -6.59 -0.58
N LEU A 221 19.85 -6.20 -1.20
CA LEU A 221 20.77 -7.17 -1.80
C LEU A 221 21.41 -8.07 -0.73
N TYR A 222 21.78 -7.48 0.41
CA TYR A 222 22.28 -8.25 1.56
C TYR A 222 21.26 -9.29 2.04
N GLU A 223 20.01 -8.88 2.27
CA GLU A 223 18.93 -9.76 2.72
C GLU A 223 18.63 -10.86 1.68
N ILE A 224 18.64 -10.55 0.38
CA ILE A 224 18.45 -11.55 -0.68
C ILE A 224 19.54 -12.62 -0.64
N ILE A 225 20.81 -12.22 -0.54
CA ILE A 225 21.95 -13.14 -0.57
C ILE A 225 22.04 -13.97 0.71
N THR A 226 21.83 -13.34 1.86
CA THR A 226 22.09 -13.94 3.18
C THR A 226 20.86 -14.51 3.87
N LEU A 227 19.66 -14.21 3.35
CA LEU A 227 18.38 -14.47 3.99
C LEU A 227 18.30 -13.92 5.42
N ASP A 228 19.04 -12.84 5.70
CA ASP A 228 19.12 -12.16 6.99
C ASP A 228 18.52 -10.74 6.86
N ASP A 229 17.37 -10.54 7.50
CA ASP A 229 16.63 -9.27 7.54
C ASP A 229 16.86 -8.48 8.84
N SER A 230 17.83 -8.89 9.68
CA SER A 230 18.07 -8.28 10.99
C SER A 230 18.34 -6.78 10.92
N TYR A 231 19.10 -6.33 9.92
CA TYR A 231 19.37 -4.90 9.71
C TYR A 231 18.13 -4.11 9.28
N GLN A 232 17.21 -4.72 8.53
CA GLN A 232 15.96 -4.08 8.14
C GLN A 232 14.98 -3.94 9.31
N ARG A 233 15.08 -4.80 10.33
CA ARG A 233 14.27 -4.70 11.54
C ARG A 233 14.69 -3.57 12.47
N LEU A 234 15.90 -3.03 12.29
CA LEU A 234 16.36 -1.87 13.06
C LEU A 234 15.56 -0.61 12.68
N PRO A 235 15.34 0.30 13.63
CA PRO A 235 14.81 1.63 13.35
C PRO A 235 15.62 2.32 12.23
N PRO A 236 15.00 3.07 11.31
CA PRO A 236 15.70 3.70 10.19
C PRO A 236 16.94 4.53 10.58
N SER A 237 16.89 5.20 11.72
CA SER A 237 18.00 5.99 12.28
C SER A 237 19.22 5.16 12.69
N GLU A 238 19.04 3.86 12.98
CA GLU A 238 20.09 2.94 13.44
C GLU A 238 20.70 2.12 12.29
N ARG A 239 20.11 2.21 11.08
CA ARG A 239 20.57 1.46 9.91
C ARG A 239 21.85 2.07 9.35
N ASN A 240 23.00 1.57 9.80
CA ASN A 240 24.30 1.96 9.29
C ASN A 240 24.71 1.09 8.09
N LEU A 241 24.76 1.68 6.90
CA LEU A 241 25.17 0.99 5.68
C LEU A 241 26.63 0.51 5.73
N GLU A 242 27.51 1.20 6.46
CA GLU A 242 28.93 0.84 6.56
C GLU A 242 29.11 -0.52 7.23
N VAL A 243 28.21 -0.90 8.13
CA VAL A 243 28.25 -2.21 8.79
C VAL A 243 28.11 -3.34 7.78
N VAL A 244 27.23 -3.18 6.78
CA VAL A 244 26.99 -4.19 5.73
C VAL A 244 28.05 -4.11 4.63
N MET A 245 28.39 -2.90 4.18
CA MET A 245 29.34 -2.69 3.09
C MET A 245 30.77 -3.10 3.47
N ASN A 246 31.17 -2.94 4.74
CA ASN A 246 32.51 -3.29 5.22
C ASN A 246 32.66 -4.76 5.65
N LEU A 247 31.59 -5.57 5.55
CA LEU A 247 31.72 -7.01 5.78
C LEU A 247 32.67 -7.60 4.73
N GLU A 248 33.69 -8.32 5.20
CA GLU A 248 34.63 -9.00 4.32
C GLU A 248 33.89 -10.01 3.43
N ASN A 249 32.97 -10.77 4.02
CA ASN A 249 32.20 -11.81 3.33
C ASN A 249 30.70 -11.68 3.65
N TRP A 250 29.86 -11.83 2.62
CA TRP A 250 28.41 -12.00 2.79
C TRP A 250 28.09 -13.50 2.69
N PRO A 251 27.59 -14.15 3.76
CA PRO A 251 27.29 -15.57 3.73
C PRO A 251 26.20 -15.88 2.70
N GLN A 252 26.55 -16.55 1.60
CA GLN A 252 25.57 -16.93 0.59
C GLN A 252 24.63 -18.03 1.15
N ARG A 253 23.35 -17.69 1.29
CA ARG A 253 22.28 -18.63 1.68
C ARG A 253 21.20 -18.80 0.60
N ARG A 254 21.24 -18.00 -0.47
CA ARG A 254 20.39 -18.11 -1.65
C ARG A 254 21.17 -18.65 -2.86
N ILE A 255 20.45 -19.30 -3.78
CA ILE A 255 21.00 -19.71 -5.08
C ILE A 255 21.13 -18.47 -5.98
N LEU A 256 22.31 -18.26 -6.55
CA LEU A 256 22.64 -17.11 -7.40
C LEU A 256 23.12 -17.61 -8.76
N ASP A 257 22.90 -16.84 -9.82
CA ASP A 257 23.45 -17.14 -11.16
C ASP A 257 24.94 -16.77 -11.29
N VAL A 258 25.42 -15.88 -10.43
CA VAL A 258 26.81 -15.41 -10.34
C VAL A 258 27.31 -15.46 -8.90
N GLU A 259 28.64 -15.39 -8.72
CA GLU A 259 29.25 -15.35 -7.39
C GLU A 259 28.94 -14.02 -6.67
N VAL A 260 28.83 -14.05 -5.34
CA VAL A 260 28.59 -12.88 -4.49
C VAL A 260 29.49 -11.67 -4.80
N PRO A 261 30.81 -11.82 -5.06
CA PRO A 261 31.67 -10.68 -5.39
C PRO A 261 31.23 -9.92 -6.65
N ILE A 262 30.61 -10.58 -7.63
CA ILE A 262 30.14 -9.93 -8.86
C ILE A 262 28.95 -9.01 -8.55
N LEU A 263 27.97 -9.49 -7.77
CA LEU A 263 26.84 -8.69 -7.31
C LEU A 263 27.30 -7.51 -6.45
N ARG A 264 28.25 -7.76 -5.52
CA ARG A 264 28.83 -6.71 -4.67
C ARG A 264 29.58 -5.66 -5.48
N ASN A 265 30.37 -6.05 -6.47
CA ASN A 265 31.10 -5.11 -7.32
C ASN A 265 30.14 -4.18 -8.08
N HIS A 266 29.06 -4.72 -8.67
CA HIS A 266 28.04 -3.88 -9.30
C HIS A 266 27.39 -2.90 -8.31
N LEU A 267 27.03 -3.37 -7.11
CA LEU A 267 26.45 -2.52 -6.07
C LEU A 267 27.42 -1.40 -5.66
N GLU A 268 28.69 -1.72 -5.42
CA GLU A 268 29.73 -0.76 -5.01
C GLU A 268 29.99 0.28 -6.09
N GLU A 269 30.09 -0.14 -7.36
CA GLU A 269 30.23 0.77 -8.49
C GLU A 269 29.02 1.70 -8.65
N TRP A 270 27.80 1.17 -8.50
CA TRP A 270 26.57 1.96 -8.53
C TRP A 270 26.54 2.98 -7.38
N VAL A 271 26.81 2.56 -6.14
CA VAL A 271 26.87 3.45 -4.98
C VAL A 271 27.93 4.53 -5.15
N ARG A 272 29.12 4.19 -5.69
CA ARG A 272 30.18 5.16 -5.96
C ARG A 272 29.72 6.21 -6.97
N ARG A 273 29.15 5.80 -8.11
CA ARG A 273 28.60 6.72 -9.11
C ARG A 273 27.54 7.64 -8.50
N ARG A 274 26.70 7.13 -7.60
CA ARG A 274 25.67 7.91 -6.91
C ARG A 274 26.23 8.97 -5.96
N LYS A 275 27.36 8.70 -5.31
CA LYS A 275 28.07 9.73 -4.50
C LYS A 275 28.56 10.88 -5.38
N ASP A 276 29.05 10.56 -6.58
CA ASP A 276 29.57 11.55 -7.54
C ASP A 276 28.45 12.35 -8.23
N THR A 277 27.26 11.76 -8.38
CA THR A 277 26.13 12.33 -9.13
C THR A 277 25.04 12.89 -8.21
N ALA A 278 25.22 12.84 -6.89
CA ALA A 278 24.20 13.29 -5.94
C ALA A 278 23.87 14.77 -6.18
N PRO A 279 22.67 15.11 -6.68
CA PRO A 279 22.29 16.50 -6.76
C PRO A 279 22.23 17.06 -5.33
N PRO A 280 22.61 18.34 -5.11
CA PRO A 280 22.40 18.97 -3.82
C PRO A 280 20.94 18.79 -3.40
N ILE A 281 20.68 18.47 -2.14
CA ILE A 281 19.33 18.51 -1.58
C ILE A 281 18.93 19.99 -1.58
N GLN A 282 18.40 20.46 -2.71
CA GLN A 282 17.68 21.71 -2.79
C GLN A 282 16.26 21.43 -2.33
N GLU A 283 15.73 22.31 -1.48
CA GLU A 283 14.30 22.33 -1.18
C GLU A 283 13.54 22.29 -2.51
N ALA A 284 12.62 21.34 -2.64
CA ALA A 284 11.87 21.18 -3.86
C ALA A 284 11.02 22.44 -4.09
N THR A 285 11.41 23.24 -5.09
CA THR A 285 10.63 24.41 -5.54
C THR A 285 9.42 24.02 -6.40
N SER A 286 9.35 22.74 -6.80
CA SER A 286 8.23 22.19 -7.56
C SER A 286 7.06 21.80 -6.65
N PRO A 287 5.81 21.92 -7.13
CA PRO A 287 4.63 21.46 -6.39
C PRO A 287 4.73 19.98 -6.01
N SER A 288 4.07 19.59 -4.92
CA SER A 288 3.97 18.18 -4.55
C SER A 288 3.24 17.37 -5.61
N ARG A 289 3.79 16.20 -5.96
CA ARG A 289 3.12 15.20 -6.82
C ARG A 289 1.85 14.67 -6.16
N VAL A 290 1.82 14.63 -4.82
CA VAL A 290 0.67 14.20 -4.05
C VAL A 290 -0.07 15.44 -3.54
N PRO A 291 -1.29 15.71 -4.03
CA PRO A 291 -2.11 16.81 -3.51
C PRO A 291 -2.51 16.53 -2.07
N LYS A 292 -2.74 17.60 -1.30
CA LYS A 292 -3.32 17.48 0.04
C LYS A 292 -4.68 16.79 -0.07
N MET A 293 -4.94 15.83 0.82
CA MET A 293 -6.25 15.17 0.89
C MET A 293 -7.34 16.20 1.21
N PRO A 294 -8.49 16.18 0.50
CA PRO A 294 -9.62 17.04 0.80
C PRO A 294 -10.06 16.93 2.25
N GLU A 295 -10.46 18.05 2.83
CA GLU A 295 -10.98 18.08 4.20
C GLU A 295 -12.43 17.58 4.23
N PRO A 296 -12.87 16.95 5.33
CA PRO A 296 -14.25 16.53 5.48
C PRO A 296 -15.24 17.69 5.36
N ARG A 297 -16.31 17.51 4.58
CA ARG A 297 -17.43 18.46 4.59
C ARG A 297 -18.15 18.40 5.95
N PRO A 298 -18.68 19.52 6.47
CA PRO A 298 -19.45 19.50 7.71
C PRO A 298 -20.66 18.56 7.60
N VAL A 299 -20.83 17.68 8.59
CA VAL A 299 -21.95 16.75 8.72
C VAL A 299 -22.68 16.97 10.05
N VAL A 300 -23.96 16.60 10.11
CA VAL A 300 -24.75 16.75 11.35
C VAL A 300 -24.32 15.69 12.35
N ASP A 301 -23.93 16.10 13.54
CA ASP A 301 -23.46 15.21 14.62
C ASP A 301 -24.39 15.23 15.83
N ASP A 302 -25.16 16.30 16.00
CA ASP A 302 -26.16 16.39 17.05
C ASP A 302 -27.27 17.40 16.72
N ILE A 303 -28.28 17.48 17.59
CA ILE A 303 -29.30 18.53 17.60
C ILE A 303 -29.25 19.20 18.98
N ASP A 304 -29.07 20.52 19.01
CA ASP A 304 -29.02 21.26 20.26
C ASP A 304 -30.39 21.35 20.97
N GLU A 305 -30.41 21.91 22.18
CA GLU A 305 -31.63 22.07 22.99
C GLU A 305 -32.75 22.85 22.29
N ASN A 306 -32.42 23.64 21.26
CA ASN A 306 -33.35 24.45 20.48
C ASN A 306 -33.84 23.76 19.20
N GLY A 307 -33.40 22.53 18.93
CA GLY A 307 -33.71 21.82 17.69
C GLY A 307 -32.81 22.19 16.51
N THR A 308 -31.69 22.87 16.75
CA THR A 308 -30.75 23.31 15.70
C THR A 308 -29.71 22.22 15.43
N PRO A 309 -29.47 21.83 14.17
CA PRO A 309 -28.41 20.88 13.85
C PRO A 309 -27.02 21.42 14.21
N VAL A 310 -26.25 20.62 14.94
CA VAL A 310 -24.84 20.85 15.25
C VAL A 310 -24.00 20.15 14.20
N TYR A 311 -23.11 20.91 13.56
CA TYR A 311 -22.26 20.41 12.48
C TYR A 311 -20.82 20.20 12.94
N VAL A 312 -20.22 19.08 12.53
CA VAL A 312 -18.80 18.78 12.74
C VAL A 312 -18.12 18.49 11.42
N SER A 313 -16.87 18.92 11.27
CA SER A 313 -15.99 18.55 10.16
C SER A 313 -14.87 17.71 10.73
N LEU A 314 -15.19 16.43 10.94
CA LEU A 314 -14.23 15.46 11.48
C LEU A 314 -14.00 14.35 10.46
N PRO A 315 -12.77 13.81 10.38
CA PRO A 315 -12.46 12.74 9.44
C PRO A 315 -13.07 11.38 9.82
N ARG A 316 -13.73 11.31 10.98
CA ARG A 316 -14.62 10.23 11.40
C ARG A 316 -15.70 10.75 12.33
N THR A 317 -16.88 10.14 12.33
CA THR A 317 -17.94 10.32 13.34
C THR A 317 -18.45 8.94 13.80
N GLN A 318 -19.16 8.85 14.92
CA GLN A 318 -19.76 7.60 15.36
C GLN A 318 -20.76 7.11 14.31
N ARG A 319 -20.68 5.82 13.95
CA ARG A 319 -21.48 5.30 12.82
C ARG A 319 -22.98 5.36 13.09
N HIS A 320 -23.41 5.17 14.33
CA HIS A 320 -24.82 5.28 14.67
C HIS A 320 -25.34 6.71 14.56
N LEU A 321 -24.56 7.73 14.95
CA LEU A 321 -24.92 9.15 14.74
C LEU A 321 -24.97 9.47 13.25
N ALA A 322 -23.98 8.99 12.47
CA ALA A 322 -23.99 9.16 11.02
C ALA A 322 -25.26 8.58 10.39
N ARG A 323 -25.66 7.36 10.77
CA ARG A 323 -26.91 6.74 10.32
C ARG A 323 -28.14 7.52 10.78
N LYS A 324 -28.19 7.95 12.05
CA LYS A 324 -29.29 8.72 12.65
C LYS A 324 -29.57 10.02 11.90
N TYR A 325 -28.51 10.72 11.47
CA TYR A 325 -28.63 12.01 10.78
C TYR A 325 -28.51 11.91 9.25
N GLY A 326 -28.48 10.70 8.69
CA GLY A 326 -28.44 10.49 7.24
C GLY A 326 -27.12 10.88 6.57
N ASN A 327 -26.03 10.93 7.33
CA ASN A 327 -24.69 11.15 6.79
C ASN A 327 -24.22 9.92 6.00
N TYR A 328 -23.26 10.14 5.10
CA TYR A 328 -22.67 9.05 4.32
C TYR A 328 -21.98 8.02 5.23
N VAL A 329 -22.32 6.74 5.01
CA VAL A 329 -21.71 5.59 5.68
C VAL A 329 -21.48 4.51 4.65
N ILE A 330 -20.23 4.05 4.55
CA ILE A 330 -19.88 2.86 3.77
C ILE A 330 -19.98 1.62 4.66
N SER A 331 -20.52 0.53 4.10
CA SER A 331 -20.61 -0.76 4.76
C SER A 331 -19.40 -1.62 4.36
N TRP A 332 -18.50 -1.85 5.31
CA TRP A 332 -17.33 -2.73 5.15
C TRP A 332 -17.57 -4.13 5.71
N GLU A 333 -18.74 -4.37 6.29
CA GLU A 333 -19.14 -5.65 6.84
C GLU A 333 -19.04 -6.73 5.77
N ARG A 334 -18.26 -7.77 6.08
CA ARG A 334 -18.02 -8.90 5.19
C ARG A 334 -18.16 -10.21 5.96
N PRO A 335 -18.60 -11.29 5.31
CA PRO A 335 -18.65 -12.60 5.94
C PRO A 335 -17.26 -13.03 6.47
N PRO A 336 -17.21 -13.95 7.46
CA PRO A 336 -15.97 -14.59 7.86
C PRO A 336 -15.24 -15.18 6.66
N SER A 337 -13.91 -15.07 6.63
CA SER A 337 -13.12 -15.71 5.58
C SER A 337 -13.35 -17.21 5.66
N VAL A 338 -13.87 -17.81 4.59
CA VAL A 338 -13.91 -19.26 4.48
C VAL A 338 -12.51 -19.64 4.04
N THR A 339 -11.66 -20.11 4.95
CA THR A 339 -10.41 -20.77 4.53
C THR A 339 -10.84 -21.97 3.69
N ASN A 340 -10.80 -21.82 2.37
CA ASN A 340 -10.79 -22.99 1.51
C ASN A 340 -9.55 -23.79 1.91
N PRO A 341 -9.68 -25.04 2.37
CA PRO A 341 -8.51 -25.87 2.59
C PRO A 341 -7.78 -25.93 1.25
N SER A 342 -6.50 -25.55 1.30
CA SER A 342 -5.57 -25.46 0.19
C SER A 342 -5.71 -26.65 -0.77
N ASN A 343 -5.81 -26.36 -2.07
CA ASN A 343 -5.55 -27.36 -3.12
C ASN A 343 -4.05 -27.45 -3.39
#